data_AF-A0A8T5P7J1-F1
#
_entry.id   AF-A0A8T5P7J1-F1
#
_cell.length_a   1.000
_cell.length_b   1.000
_cell.length_c   1.000
_cell.angle_alpha   90.00
_cell.angle_beta   90.00
_cell.angle_gamma   90.00
#
_symmetry.space_group_name_H-M   'P 1'
#
loop_
_entity.id
_entity.type
_entity.pdbx_description
1 polymer ?
#
loop_
_entity_poly.entity_id
_entity_poly.type
_entity_poly.pdbx_seq_one_letter_code
_entity_poly.pdbx_strand_id
1 'polypeptide(L)'
;MAKKKGSGKGKKKPVSKPAKSGKTPPDREPTLKELKRTLDNLKKQNEKLQKELAKVSAQSRDQQKQLISLQGKMDTRVKREDILMAALGINTRTKKGDSGAVGKISQSLIKTDEHLVKMGKRIENMLSALKNHREYLIRLNKKVYKVEPMKKIEMELGIMNNTLSIMALSGFNIDKALFGDMKNIRKMMLKEDAEIAKVQKRMVGFKRKFEEEMQRFDLDSIFNKGAHIPGYR
;
A
#
# COMPACT_ATOMS: atom_id res chain seq x y z
N MET A 1 14.89 21.20 -25.92
CA MET A 1 15.60 21.94 -26.98
C MET A 1 16.07 20.96 -28.05
N ALA A 2 15.42 20.96 -29.22
CA ALA A 2 15.71 20.06 -30.34
C ALA A 2 16.14 20.89 -31.56
N LYS A 3 17.29 20.61 -32.17
CA LYS A 3 17.73 21.24 -33.41
C LYS A 3 17.42 20.32 -34.60
N LYS A 4 16.33 20.67 -35.31
CA LYS A 4 16.09 20.36 -36.73
C LYS A 4 17.14 21.08 -37.59
N LYS A 5 17.76 20.39 -38.55
CA LYS A 5 18.09 20.95 -39.86
C LYS A 5 18.02 19.84 -40.92
N GLY A 6 16.90 19.79 -41.64
CA GLY A 6 16.82 19.20 -42.96
C GLY A 6 17.24 20.24 -44.00
N SER A 7 18.01 19.82 -45.00
CA SER A 7 18.19 20.57 -46.23
C SER A 7 18.29 19.59 -47.40
N GLY A 8 17.15 19.42 -48.08
CA GLY A 8 17.09 18.79 -49.38
C GLY A 8 17.82 19.65 -50.41
N LYS A 9 18.66 19.03 -51.23
CA LYS A 9 19.14 19.60 -52.49
C LYS A 9 18.80 18.61 -53.61
N GLY A 10 17.78 18.95 -54.37
CA GLY A 10 17.43 18.30 -55.63
C GLY A 10 18.60 18.40 -56.61
N LYS A 11 19.01 17.26 -57.16
CA LYS A 11 19.91 17.21 -58.30
C LYS A 11 19.08 17.19 -59.58
N LYS A 12 19.20 18.29 -60.32
CA LYS A 12 18.74 18.50 -61.70
C LYS A 12 19.20 17.34 -62.59
N LYS A 13 18.29 16.78 -63.38
CA LYS A 13 18.61 15.98 -64.57
C LYS A 13 19.41 16.86 -65.55
N PRO A 14 20.58 16.43 -66.06
CA PRO A 14 21.13 17.03 -67.26
C PRO A 14 20.49 16.39 -68.49
N VAL A 15 20.06 17.29 -69.37
CA VAL A 15 19.45 17.10 -70.68
C VAL A 15 20.41 16.37 -71.61
N SER A 16 19.87 15.40 -72.33
CA SER A 16 20.46 14.70 -73.47
C SER A 16 20.90 15.68 -74.56
N LYS A 17 22.19 15.66 -74.93
CA LYS A 17 22.68 16.13 -76.23
C LYS A 17 22.97 14.92 -77.13
N PRO A 18 22.66 14.99 -78.44
CA PRO A 18 22.75 13.85 -79.33
C PRO A 18 24.21 13.53 -79.65
N ALA A 19 24.64 12.31 -79.34
CA ALA A 19 25.92 11.79 -79.80
C ALA A 19 25.81 11.48 -81.29
N LYS A 20 26.60 12.22 -82.08
CA LYS A 20 26.82 12.01 -83.51
C LYS A 20 27.18 10.56 -83.80
N SER A 21 26.55 10.03 -84.84
CA SER A 21 26.89 8.79 -85.54
C SER A 21 28.38 8.77 -85.93
N GLY A 22 29.18 8.11 -85.10
CA GLY A 22 30.57 7.78 -85.36
C GLY A 22 30.69 6.29 -85.63
N LYS A 23 30.65 5.93 -86.91
CA LYS A 23 31.14 4.69 -87.55
C LYS A 23 31.65 3.62 -86.58
N THR A 24 30.92 2.51 -86.48
CA THR A 24 31.45 1.20 -86.10
C THR A 24 32.68 0.89 -86.97
N PRO A 25 33.88 0.71 -86.39
CA PRO A 25 34.91 -0.10 -87.02
C PRO A 25 34.59 -1.57 -86.73
N PRO A 26 34.98 -2.48 -87.64
CA PRO A 26 34.52 -3.86 -87.66
C PRO A 26 35.05 -4.63 -86.45
N ASP A 27 34.47 -5.80 -86.18
CA ASP A 27 35.07 -6.88 -85.40
C ASP A 27 36.57 -7.00 -85.77
N ARG A 28 37.42 -6.35 -84.98
CA ARG A 28 38.85 -6.61 -84.98
C ARG A 28 39.03 -7.74 -84.01
N GLU A 29 39.42 -8.91 -84.51
CA GLU A 29 39.95 -9.96 -83.64
C GLU A 29 41.02 -9.32 -82.75
N PRO A 30 40.84 -9.38 -81.41
CA PRO A 30 41.75 -8.69 -80.51
C PRO A 30 43.14 -9.27 -80.72
N THR A 31 44.13 -8.40 -80.96
CA THR A 31 45.49 -8.88 -81.20
C THR A 31 45.98 -9.66 -79.99
N LEU A 32 46.79 -10.71 -80.19
CA LEU A 32 47.35 -11.56 -79.13
C LEU A 32 47.96 -10.77 -77.94
N LYS A 33 48.47 -9.56 -78.19
CA LYS A 33 48.99 -8.65 -77.15
C LYS A 33 47.89 -8.00 -76.31
N GLU A 34 46.75 -7.64 -76.90
CA GLU A 34 45.58 -7.07 -76.22
C GLU A 34 44.85 -8.16 -75.40
N LEU A 35 44.75 -9.38 -75.95
CA LEU A 35 44.27 -10.56 -75.21
C LEU A 35 45.14 -10.89 -74.01
N LYS A 36 46.48 -10.81 -74.14
CA LYS A 36 47.39 -11.01 -73.00
C LYS A 36 47.23 -9.93 -71.94
N ARG A 37 47.12 -8.66 -72.33
CA ARG A 37 46.89 -7.54 -71.38
C ARG A 37 45.56 -7.65 -70.65
N THR A 38 44.49 -8.03 -71.34
CA THR A 38 43.18 -8.24 -70.72
C THR A 38 43.20 -9.44 -69.77
N LEU A 39 43.85 -10.54 -70.15
CA LEU A 39 44.04 -11.71 -69.29
C LEU A 39 44.88 -11.39 -68.04
N ASP A 40 45.94 -10.60 -68.16
CA ASP A 40 46.75 -10.15 -67.01
C ASP A 40 45.98 -9.20 -66.09
N ASN A 41 45.16 -8.32 -66.64
CA ASN A 41 44.27 -7.46 -65.85
C ASN A 41 43.19 -8.25 -65.13
N LEU A 42 42.60 -9.26 -65.79
CA LEU A 42 41.62 -10.17 -65.18
C LEU A 42 42.25 -11.02 -64.08
N LYS A 43 43.50 -11.50 -64.27
CA LYS A 43 44.25 -12.19 -63.21
C LYS A 43 44.45 -11.30 -61.98
N LYS A 44 44.89 -10.06 -62.18
CA LYS A 44 45.05 -9.08 -61.09
C LYS A 44 43.72 -8.75 -60.40
N GLN A 45 42.63 -8.67 -61.15
CA GLN A 45 41.29 -8.47 -60.57
C GLN A 45 40.84 -9.68 -59.78
N ASN A 46 41.04 -10.90 -60.29
CA ASN A 46 40.75 -12.14 -59.56
C ASN A 46 41.56 -12.25 -58.27
N GLU A 47 42.85 -11.91 -58.28
CA GLU A 47 43.66 -11.90 -57.07
C GLU A 47 43.18 -10.86 -56.05
N LYS A 48 42.74 -9.68 -56.49
CA LYS A 48 42.15 -8.65 -55.61
C LYS A 48 40.83 -9.13 -55.02
N LEU A 49 39.94 -9.69 -55.84
CA LEU A 49 38.66 -10.24 -55.39
C LEU A 49 38.84 -11.41 -54.43
N GLN A 50 39.83 -12.28 -54.67
CA GLN A 50 40.18 -13.36 -53.73
C GLN A 50 40.64 -12.81 -52.38
N LYS A 51 41.47 -11.75 -52.37
CA LYS A 51 41.89 -11.08 -51.12
C LYS A 51 40.72 -10.41 -50.40
N GLU A 52 39.82 -9.76 -51.13
CA GLU A 52 38.61 -9.16 -50.57
C GLU A 52 37.66 -10.22 -50.00
N LEU A 53 37.46 -11.33 -50.71
CA LEU A 53 36.65 -12.47 -50.24
C LEU A 53 37.25 -13.10 -48.98
N ALA A 54 38.58 -13.26 -48.93
CA ALA A 54 39.28 -13.73 -47.74
C ALA A 54 39.09 -12.78 -46.55
N LYS A 55 39.12 -11.46 -46.79
CA LYS A 55 38.89 -10.45 -45.75
C LYS A 55 37.43 -10.46 -45.25
N VAL A 56 36.47 -10.52 -46.16
CA VAL A 56 35.03 -10.56 -45.81
C VAL A 56 34.69 -11.86 -45.08
N SER A 57 35.24 -13.00 -45.52
CA SER A 57 35.03 -14.27 -44.82
C SER A 57 35.64 -14.30 -43.43
N ALA A 58 36.82 -13.69 -43.23
CA ALA A 58 37.40 -13.52 -41.89
C ALA A 58 36.51 -12.64 -41.00
N GLN A 59 36.04 -11.49 -41.50
CA GLN A 59 35.13 -10.60 -40.78
C GLN A 59 33.81 -11.28 -40.42
N SER A 60 33.25 -12.08 -41.33
CA SER A 60 32.01 -12.84 -41.09
C SER A 60 32.19 -13.86 -39.96
N ARG A 61 33.32 -14.57 -39.93
CA ARG A 61 33.64 -15.51 -38.83
C ARG A 61 33.78 -14.80 -37.49
N ASP A 62 34.42 -13.63 -37.46
CA ASP A 62 34.57 -12.86 -36.24
C ASP A 62 33.24 -12.30 -35.73
N GLN A 63 32.38 -11.81 -36.63
CA GLN A 63 31.01 -11.42 -36.30
C GLN A 63 30.19 -12.60 -35.77
N GLN A 64 30.33 -13.79 -36.35
CA GLN A 64 29.65 -14.99 -35.87
C GLN A 64 30.09 -15.37 -34.45
N LYS A 65 31.38 -15.28 -34.14
CA LYS A 65 31.89 -15.49 -32.77
C LYS A 65 31.34 -14.45 -31.79
N GLN A 66 31.27 -13.18 -32.21
CA GLN A 66 30.67 -12.13 -31.39
C GLN A 66 29.19 -12.38 -31.11
N LEU A 67 28.42 -12.82 -32.11
CA LEU A 67 27.01 -13.15 -31.93
C LEU A 67 26.81 -14.30 -30.95
N ILE A 68 27.59 -15.37 -31.05
CA ILE A 68 27.51 -16.50 -30.10
C ILE A 68 27.82 -16.05 -28.67
N SER A 69 28.85 -15.21 -28.50
CA SER A 69 29.22 -14.64 -27.19
C SER A 69 28.10 -13.75 -26.63
N LEU A 70 27.50 -12.89 -27.46
CA LEU A 70 26.39 -12.03 -27.07
C LEU A 70 25.13 -12.83 -26.72
N GLN A 71 24.84 -13.90 -27.46
CA GLN A 71 23.74 -14.80 -27.18
C GLN A 71 23.91 -15.48 -25.81
N GLY A 72 25.10 -16.01 -25.50
CA GLY A 72 25.37 -16.57 -24.17
C GLY A 72 25.25 -15.54 -23.03
N LYS A 73 25.67 -14.29 -23.26
CA LYS A 73 25.47 -13.19 -22.31
C LYS A 73 23.99 -12.82 -22.13
N MET A 74 23.21 -12.87 -23.21
CA MET A 74 21.77 -12.66 -23.13
C MET A 74 21.08 -13.78 -22.35
N ASP A 75 21.38 -15.05 -22.63
CA ASP A 75 20.76 -16.19 -21.95
C ASP A 75 21.07 -16.18 -20.45
N THR A 76 22.31 -15.83 -20.08
CA THR A 76 22.69 -15.67 -18.67
C THR A 76 22.00 -14.47 -18.01
N ARG A 77 21.81 -13.36 -18.74
CA ARG A 77 21.04 -12.21 -18.25
C ARG A 77 19.57 -12.57 -18.03
N VAL A 78 18.93 -13.27 -18.97
CA VAL A 78 17.55 -13.73 -18.86
C VAL A 78 17.38 -14.64 -17.64
N LYS A 79 18.27 -15.63 -17.45
CA LYS A 79 18.23 -16.50 -16.27
C LYS A 79 18.38 -15.72 -14.96
N ARG A 80 19.26 -14.72 -14.91
CA ARG A 80 19.43 -13.86 -13.73
C ARG A 80 18.21 -12.99 -13.50
N GLU A 81 17.63 -12.46 -14.56
CA GLU A 81 16.39 -11.67 -14.52
C GLU A 81 15.24 -12.53 -14.00
N ASP A 82 15.07 -13.76 -14.48
CA ASP A 82 14.07 -14.71 -13.97
C ASP A 82 14.25 -15.00 -12.47
N ILE A 83 15.49 -15.22 -12.02
CA ILE A 83 15.80 -15.44 -10.60
C ILE A 83 15.48 -14.19 -9.77
N LEU A 84 15.84 -13.00 -10.26
CA LEU A 84 15.54 -11.74 -9.57
C LEU A 84 14.04 -11.47 -9.52
N MET A 85 13.32 -11.71 -10.61
CA MET A 85 11.86 -11.56 -10.67
C MET A 85 11.15 -12.56 -9.75
N ALA A 86 11.67 -13.79 -9.63
CA ALA A 86 11.19 -14.77 -8.66
C ALA A 86 11.46 -14.34 -7.21
N ALA A 87 12.68 -13.85 -6.90
CA ALA A 87 13.06 -13.39 -5.57
C ALA A 87 12.27 -12.15 -5.12
N LEU A 88 11.96 -11.25 -6.06
CA LEU A 88 11.15 -10.06 -5.81
C LEU A 88 9.63 -10.35 -5.83
N GLY A 89 9.21 -11.57 -6.17
CA GLY A 89 7.79 -11.94 -6.27
C GLY A 89 7.05 -11.25 -7.43
N ILE A 90 7.76 -10.67 -8.40
CA ILE A 90 7.21 -9.91 -9.55
C ILE A 90 7.02 -10.83 -10.76
N ASN A 91 6.83 -12.13 -10.52
CA ASN A 91 6.71 -13.08 -11.61
C ASN A 91 5.46 -12.74 -12.45
N THR A 92 5.65 -12.43 -13.74
CA THR A 92 4.58 -12.03 -14.69
C THR A 92 3.62 -13.17 -15.04
N ARG A 93 3.87 -14.37 -14.52
CA ARG A 93 2.89 -15.45 -14.37
C ARG A 93 2.66 -15.72 -12.89
N THR A 94 1.89 -14.86 -12.24
CA THR A 94 1.14 -15.32 -11.07
C THR A 94 0.23 -16.46 -11.56
N LYS A 95 0.38 -17.65 -10.99
CA LYS A 95 -0.56 -18.75 -11.27
C LYS A 95 -1.96 -18.21 -10.98
N LYS A 96 -2.95 -18.47 -11.86
CA LYS A 96 -4.37 -18.18 -11.60
C LYS A 96 -4.74 -18.83 -10.25
N GLY A 97 -4.72 -18.04 -9.17
CA GLY A 97 -4.82 -18.52 -7.79
C GLY A 97 -3.98 -17.73 -6.78
N ASP A 98 -2.75 -17.33 -7.13
CA ASP A 98 -1.85 -16.63 -6.20
C ASP A 98 -2.29 -15.18 -5.92
N SER A 99 -2.87 -14.49 -6.92
CA SER A 99 -3.51 -13.18 -6.67
C SER A 99 -4.73 -13.31 -5.75
N GLY A 100 -5.33 -14.50 -5.67
CA GLY A 100 -6.43 -14.81 -4.75
C GLY A 100 -5.93 -15.02 -3.32
N ALA A 101 -4.77 -15.66 -3.13
CA ALA A 101 -4.15 -15.80 -1.82
C ALA A 101 -3.66 -14.45 -1.28
N VAL A 102 -2.94 -13.67 -2.11
CA VAL A 102 -2.50 -12.32 -1.77
C VAL A 102 -3.70 -11.41 -1.54
N GLY A 103 -4.74 -11.46 -2.39
CA GLY A 103 -5.96 -10.68 -2.20
C GLY A 103 -6.70 -11.03 -0.91
N LYS A 104 -6.76 -12.32 -0.52
CA LYS A 104 -7.31 -12.75 0.77
C LYS A 104 -6.51 -12.21 1.95
N ILE A 105 -5.16 -12.24 1.86
CA ILE A 105 -4.28 -11.68 2.89
C ILE A 105 -4.47 -10.16 2.99
N SER A 106 -4.48 -9.44 1.85
CA SER A 106 -4.74 -8.00 1.81
C SER A 106 -6.12 -7.66 2.39
N GLN A 107 -7.15 -8.44 2.09
CA GLN A 107 -8.49 -8.22 2.65
C GLN A 107 -8.56 -8.54 4.15
N SER A 108 -7.84 -9.56 4.61
CA SER A 108 -7.70 -9.86 6.03
C SER A 108 -6.95 -8.74 6.77
N LEU A 109 -5.91 -8.19 6.14
CA LEU A 109 -5.14 -7.06 6.67
C LEU A 109 -6.04 -5.83 6.81
N ILE A 110 -6.79 -5.48 5.76
CA ILE A 110 -7.75 -4.35 5.79
C ILE A 110 -8.78 -4.53 6.91
N LYS A 111 -9.36 -5.73 7.06
CA LYS A 111 -10.31 -6.01 8.16
C LYS A 111 -9.67 -5.84 9.54
N THR A 112 -8.40 -6.22 9.68
CA THR A 112 -7.65 -6.08 10.93
C THR A 112 -7.38 -4.60 11.22
N ASP A 113 -6.98 -3.83 10.20
CA ASP A 113 -6.78 -2.38 10.32
C ASP A 113 -8.07 -1.65 10.68
N GLU A 114 -9.20 -2.01 10.05
CA GLU A 114 -10.51 -1.46 10.42
C GLU A 114 -10.89 -1.78 11.88
N HIS A 115 -10.59 -2.99 12.34
CA HIS A 115 -10.82 -3.38 13.72
C HIS A 115 -9.93 -2.57 14.68
N LEU A 116 -8.64 -2.41 14.37
CA LEU A 116 -7.71 -1.61 15.16
C LEU A 116 -8.13 -0.14 15.23
N VAL A 117 -8.59 0.45 14.11
CA VAL A 117 -9.11 1.83 14.08
C VAL A 117 -10.38 1.97 14.94
N LYS A 118 -11.31 1.01 14.85
CA LYS A 118 -12.49 0.99 15.73
C LYS A 118 -12.11 0.87 17.20
N MET A 119 -11.13 0.02 17.51
CA MET A 119 -10.61 -0.16 18.86
C MET A 119 -9.92 1.12 19.38
N GLY A 120 -9.16 1.82 18.53
CA GLY A 120 -8.56 3.12 18.85
C GLY A 120 -9.60 4.16 19.26
N LYS A 121 -10.66 4.32 18.46
CA LYS A 121 -11.80 5.22 18.80
C LYS A 121 -12.47 4.83 20.11
N ARG A 122 -12.60 3.53 20.37
CA ARG A 122 -13.17 3.00 21.62
C ARG A 122 -12.30 3.34 22.82
N ILE A 123 -10.99 3.20 22.70
CA ILE A 123 -10.01 3.57 23.72
C ILE A 123 -10.07 5.08 24.00
N GLU A 124 -10.13 5.90 22.94
CA GLU A 124 -10.23 7.36 23.08
C GLU A 124 -11.50 7.79 23.83
N ASN A 125 -12.63 7.15 23.54
CA ASN A 125 -13.88 7.35 24.28
C ASN A 125 -13.77 6.94 25.75
N MET A 126 -13.13 5.80 26.04
CA MET A 126 -12.88 5.34 27.41
C MET A 126 -11.97 6.31 28.17
N LEU A 127 -10.90 6.79 27.54
CA LEU A 127 -9.97 7.77 28.15
C LEU A 127 -10.67 9.10 28.44
N SER A 128 -11.51 9.56 27.53
CA SER A 128 -12.34 10.76 27.73
C SER A 128 -13.31 10.60 28.90
N ALA A 129 -13.98 9.44 29.00
CA ALA A 129 -14.86 9.13 30.12
C ALA A 129 -14.11 9.06 31.46
N LEU A 130 -12.93 8.42 31.48
CA LEU A 130 -12.06 8.35 32.66
C LEU A 130 -11.55 9.72 33.10
N LYS A 131 -11.17 10.59 32.15
CA LYS A 131 -10.78 11.97 32.44
C LYS A 131 -11.93 12.74 33.10
N ASN A 132 -13.13 12.66 32.52
CA ASN A 132 -14.32 13.30 33.08
C ASN A 132 -14.64 12.77 34.48
N HIS A 133 -14.51 11.46 34.69
CA HIS A 133 -14.69 10.84 36.00
C HIS A 133 -13.67 11.34 37.02
N ARG A 134 -12.39 11.43 36.64
CA ARG A 134 -11.33 11.97 37.49
C ARG A 134 -11.57 13.43 37.87
N GLU A 135 -11.92 14.29 36.92
CA GLU A 135 -12.24 15.69 37.20
C GLU A 135 -13.44 15.81 38.15
N TYR A 136 -14.43 14.96 37.94
CA TYR A 136 -15.60 14.89 38.79
C TYR A 136 -15.24 14.43 40.23
N LEU A 137 -14.38 13.43 40.41
CA LEU A 137 -13.86 13.02 41.72
C LEU A 137 -13.04 14.13 42.39
N ILE A 138 -12.25 14.89 41.63
CA ILE A 138 -11.52 16.06 42.14
C ILE A 138 -12.50 17.14 42.63
N ARG A 139 -13.60 17.40 41.91
CA ARG A 139 -14.66 18.32 42.35
C ARG A 139 -15.35 17.82 43.62
N LEU A 140 -15.56 16.51 43.74
CA LEU A 140 -16.10 15.86 44.94
C LEU A 140 -15.17 16.08 46.13
N ASN A 141 -13.89 15.75 46.00
CA ASN A 141 -12.91 15.91 47.07
C ASN A 141 -12.85 17.37 47.57
N LYS A 142 -12.95 18.36 46.66
CA LYS A 142 -13.04 19.79 47.02
C LYS A 142 -14.34 20.17 47.75
N LYS A 143 -15.41 19.37 47.66
CA LYS A 143 -16.76 19.67 48.16
C LYS A 143 -17.21 18.81 49.36
N VAL A 144 -16.44 17.79 49.77
CA VAL A 144 -16.90 16.73 50.70
C VAL A 144 -17.34 17.18 52.10
N TYR A 145 -17.19 18.46 52.51
CA TYR A 145 -17.62 18.90 53.85
C TYR A 145 -18.68 20.03 53.93
N LYS A 146 -19.33 20.46 52.82
CA LYS A 146 -20.34 21.56 52.88
C LYS A 146 -21.57 21.44 51.96
N VAL A 147 -21.96 20.24 51.52
CA VAL A 147 -22.92 20.10 50.40
C VAL A 147 -24.31 19.65 50.84
N GLU A 148 -25.34 20.40 50.39
CA GLU A 148 -26.76 20.08 50.53
C GLU A 148 -27.10 18.66 50.03
N PRO A 149 -28.05 17.95 50.66
CA PRO A 149 -28.42 16.57 50.32
C PRO A 149 -28.73 16.33 48.83
N MET A 150 -29.36 17.30 48.15
CA MET A 150 -29.66 17.18 46.71
C MET A 150 -28.41 17.15 45.84
N LYS A 151 -27.46 18.04 46.10
CA LYS A 151 -26.18 18.04 45.38
C LYS A 151 -25.39 16.76 45.62
N LYS A 152 -25.52 16.13 46.79
CA LYS A 152 -24.92 14.80 47.06
C LYS A 152 -25.54 13.70 46.19
N ILE A 153 -26.85 13.69 46.03
CA ILE A 153 -27.54 12.72 45.16
C ILE A 153 -27.18 12.95 43.68
N GLU A 154 -27.16 14.20 43.23
CA GLU A 154 -26.76 14.54 41.86
C GLU A 154 -25.34 14.05 41.57
N MET A 155 -24.47 14.23 42.58
CA MET A 155 -23.10 13.76 42.54
C MET A 155 -23.04 12.23 42.40
N GLU A 156 -23.66 11.47 43.29
CA GLU A 156 -23.67 10.00 43.21
C GLU A 156 -24.25 9.47 41.88
N LEU A 157 -25.32 10.09 41.37
CA LEU A 157 -25.86 9.75 40.04
C LEU A 157 -24.87 10.06 38.91
N GLY A 158 -24.03 11.08 39.07
CA GLY A 158 -22.95 11.39 38.14
C GLY A 158 -21.87 10.29 38.10
N ILE A 159 -21.47 9.80 39.27
CA ILE A 159 -20.53 8.67 39.39
C ILE A 159 -21.10 7.45 38.69
N MET A 160 -22.30 7.03 39.11
CA MET A 160 -22.93 5.81 38.61
C MET A 160 -23.17 5.87 37.10
N ASN A 161 -23.59 7.03 36.56
CA ASN A 161 -23.72 7.20 35.12
C ASN A 161 -22.41 6.97 34.37
N ASN A 162 -21.32 7.54 34.89
CA ASN A 162 -20.02 7.41 34.27
C ASN A 162 -19.52 5.96 34.34
N THR A 163 -19.71 5.27 35.49
CA THR A 163 -19.35 3.86 35.63
C THR A 163 -20.11 2.97 34.65
N LEU A 164 -21.45 3.10 34.58
CA LEU A 164 -22.25 2.33 33.63
C LEU A 164 -21.87 2.66 32.18
N SER A 165 -21.59 3.93 31.87
CA SER A 165 -21.18 4.34 30.52
C SER A 165 -19.82 3.74 30.15
N ILE A 166 -18.85 3.74 31.06
CA ILE A 166 -17.53 3.13 30.84
C ILE A 166 -17.68 1.63 30.60
N MET A 167 -18.47 0.93 31.42
CA MET A 167 -18.68 -0.51 31.26
C MET A 167 -19.43 -0.85 29.97
N ALA A 168 -20.43 -0.05 29.58
CA ALA A 168 -21.13 -0.24 28.30
C ALA A 168 -20.17 -0.03 27.13
N LEU A 169 -19.31 0.99 27.23
CA LEU A 169 -18.26 1.25 26.24
C LEU A 169 -17.22 0.13 26.21
N SER A 170 -16.83 -0.48 27.33
CA SER A 170 -15.93 -1.63 27.36
C SER A 170 -16.60 -2.94 26.93
N GLY A 171 -17.92 -2.92 26.67
CA GLY A 171 -18.67 -3.99 25.99
C GLY A 171 -19.39 -4.93 26.94
N PHE A 172 -19.51 -4.55 28.21
CA PHE A 172 -20.40 -5.26 29.13
C PHE A 172 -21.85 -5.04 28.72
N ASN A 173 -22.64 -6.12 28.76
CA ASN A 173 -24.06 -6.07 28.46
C ASN A 173 -24.84 -5.62 29.70
N ILE A 174 -24.92 -4.30 29.88
CA ILE A 174 -25.57 -3.66 31.03
C ILE A 174 -27.06 -3.50 30.79
N ASP A 175 -27.86 -3.67 31.83
CA ASP A 175 -29.29 -3.34 31.81
C ASP A 175 -29.54 -1.86 31.43
N LYS A 176 -30.16 -1.67 30.26
CA LYS A 176 -30.52 -0.34 29.74
C LYS A 176 -31.55 0.37 30.60
N ALA A 177 -32.32 -0.35 31.41
CA ALA A 177 -33.29 0.24 32.33
C ALA A 177 -32.63 1.13 33.39
N LEU A 178 -31.37 0.83 33.79
CA LEU A 178 -30.63 1.65 34.76
C LEU A 178 -30.40 3.08 34.24
N PHE A 179 -30.10 3.25 32.96
CA PHE A 179 -29.97 4.58 32.36
C PHE A 179 -31.31 5.34 32.33
N GLY A 180 -32.42 4.62 32.16
CA GLY A 180 -33.77 5.17 32.24
C GLY A 180 -34.14 5.63 33.66
N ASP A 181 -33.92 4.76 34.65
CA ASP A 181 -34.17 5.06 36.07
C ASP A 181 -33.34 6.26 36.55
N MET A 182 -32.08 6.35 36.13
CA MET A 182 -31.19 7.47 36.42
C MET A 182 -31.65 8.79 35.79
N LYS A 183 -32.11 8.76 34.53
CA LYS A 183 -32.74 9.95 33.89
C LYS A 183 -34.00 10.36 34.63
N ASN A 184 -34.80 9.42 35.12
CA ASN A 184 -36.01 9.70 35.88
C ASN A 184 -35.71 10.36 37.22
N ILE A 185 -34.68 9.91 37.96
CA ILE A 185 -34.26 10.54 39.22
C ILE A 185 -33.76 11.96 38.96
N ARG A 186 -32.94 12.19 37.92
CA ARG A 186 -32.51 13.54 37.53
C ARG A 186 -33.69 14.45 37.20
N LYS A 187 -34.69 13.95 36.46
CA LYS A 187 -35.92 14.72 36.18
C LYS A 187 -36.70 15.07 37.44
N MET A 188 -36.75 14.18 38.44
CA MET A 188 -37.40 14.49 39.72
C MET A 188 -36.68 15.59 40.48
N MET A 189 -35.35 15.65 40.41
CA MET A 189 -34.56 16.69 41.06
C MET A 189 -34.67 18.07 40.40
N LEU A 190 -35.06 18.12 39.12
CA LEU A 190 -35.25 19.37 38.37
C LEU A 190 -36.63 20.00 38.59
N LYS A 191 -37.55 19.32 39.29
CA LYS A 191 -38.86 19.90 39.64
C LYS A 191 -38.69 20.84 40.84
N GLU A 192 -39.31 22.01 40.78
CA GLU A 192 -39.22 23.02 41.85
C GLU A 192 -39.76 22.50 43.20
N ASP A 193 -40.79 21.64 43.17
CA ASP A 193 -41.38 20.98 44.36
C ASP A 193 -40.78 19.60 44.69
N ALA A 194 -39.51 19.38 44.37
CA ALA A 194 -38.89 18.07 44.57
C ALA A 194 -38.76 17.70 46.05
N GLU A 195 -39.64 16.84 46.55
CA GLU A 195 -39.51 16.25 47.89
C GLU A 195 -38.22 15.42 48.00
N ILE A 196 -37.28 15.93 48.80
CA ILE A 196 -35.97 15.30 49.04
C ILE A 196 -36.12 13.85 49.51
N ALA A 197 -37.10 13.57 50.37
CA ALA A 197 -37.37 12.21 50.87
C ALA A 197 -37.77 11.23 49.76
N LYS A 198 -38.59 11.66 48.79
CA LYS A 198 -38.99 10.83 47.65
C LYS A 198 -37.81 10.57 46.72
N VAL A 199 -36.98 11.58 46.47
CA VAL A 199 -35.77 11.45 45.65
C VAL A 199 -34.76 10.51 46.34
N GLN A 200 -34.56 10.63 47.64
CA GLN A 200 -33.69 9.74 48.42
C GLN A 200 -34.17 8.30 48.39
N LYS A 201 -35.47 8.05 48.62
CA LYS A 201 -36.04 6.70 48.56
C LYS A 201 -35.84 6.05 47.19
N ARG A 202 -36.03 6.82 46.12
CA ARG A 202 -35.80 6.35 44.75
C ARG A 202 -34.32 6.13 44.45
N MET A 203 -33.44 6.96 45.00
CA MET A 203 -31.99 6.79 44.91
C MET A 203 -31.53 5.51 45.61
N VAL A 204 -32.04 5.20 46.80
CA VAL A 204 -31.70 3.96 47.52
C VAL A 204 -32.14 2.72 46.71
N GLY A 205 -33.34 2.73 46.15
CA GLY A 205 -33.79 1.66 45.27
C GLY A 205 -32.94 1.51 44.01
N PHE A 206 -32.50 2.63 43.42
CA PHE A 206 -31.59 2.63 42.28
C PHE A 206 -30.20 2.10 42.65
N LYS A 207 -29.64 2.51 43.79
CA LYS A 207 -28.35 2.01 44.29
C LYS A 207 -28.33 0.49 44.40
N ARG A 208 -29.40 -0.10 44.94
CA ARG A 208 -29.50 -1.56 45.06
C ARG A 208 -29.45 -2.24 43.69
N LYS A 209 -30.24 -1.78 42.72
CA LYS A 209 -30.21 -2.31 41.35
C LYS A 209 -28.84 -2.11 40.68
N PHE A 210 -28.20 -0.96 40.93
CA PHE A 210 -26.87 -0.68 40.42
C PHE A 210 -25.83 -1.65 41.01
N GLU A 211 -25.84 -1.88 42.32
CA GLU A 211 -24.94 -2.85 42.98
C GLU A 211 -25.19 -4.28 42.52
N GLU A 212 -26.44 -4.71 42.42
CA GLU A 212 -26.83 -6.01 41.86
C GLU A 212 -26.25 -6.19 40.44
N GLU A 213 -26.32 -5.15 39.60
CA GLU A 213 -25.76 -5.17 38.26
C GLU A 213 -24.22 -5.17 38.27
N MET A 214 -23.56 -4.45 39.18
CA MET A 214 -22.09 -4.47 39.30
C MET A 214 -21.57 -5.83 39.78
N GLN A 215 -22.26 -6.49 40.70
CA GLN A 215 -21.90 -7.82 41.21
C GLN A 215 -21.96 -8.90 40.13
N ARG A 216 -22.83 -8.77 39.12
CA ARG A 216 -22.90 -9.71 37.99
C ARG A 216 -21.58 -9.82 37.22
N PHE A 217 -20.78 -8.76 37.23
CA PHE A 217 -19.55 -8.69 36.45
C PHE A 217 -18.30 -9.10 37.21
N ASP A 218 -18.42 -9.58 38.47
CA ASP A 218 -17.34 -10.07 39.34
C ASP A 218 -16.03 -9.29 39.14
N LEU A 219 -16.13 -7.98 39.34
CA LEU A 219 -15.04 -7.04 39.07
C LEU A 219 -13.81 -7.37 39.93
N ASP A 220 -14.01 -7.96 41.12
CA ASP A 220 -12.94 -8.37 42.03
C ASP A 220 -12.12 -9.54 41.48
N SER A 221 -12.76 -10.57 40.90
CA SER A 221 -12.06 -11.66 40.22
C SER A 221 -11.29 -11.19 38.98
N ILE A 222 -11.87 -10.23 38.23
CA ILE A 222 -11.19 -9.62 37.07
C ILE A 222 -9.97 -8.81 37.51
N PHE A 223 -10.09 -8.03 38.58
CA PHE A 223 -9.01 -7.18 39.09
C PHE A 223 -7.87 -8.01 39.69
N ASN A 224 -8.20 -9.08 40.41
CA ASN A 224 -7.22 -10.00 40.99
C ASN A 224 -6.42 -10.78 39.93
N LYS A 225 -7.00 -11.06 38.75
CA LYS A 225 -6.25 -11.62 37.62
C LYS A 225 -5.24 -10.63 37.01
N GLY A 226 -5.47 -9.32 37.17
CA GLY A 226 -4.54 -8.27 36.74
C GLY A 226 -3.20 -8.28 37.49
N ALA A 227 -3.17 -8.78 38.73
CA ALA A 227 -1.94 -8.92 39.53
C ALA A 227 -0.94 -9.94 38.94
N HIS A 228 -1.38 -10.79 38.00
CA HIS A 228 -0.54 -11.74 37.28
C HIS A 228 0.01 -11.20 35.96
N ILE A 229 -0.33 -9.98 35.56
CA ILE A 229 0.21 -9.35 34.34
C ILE A 229 1.61 -8.80 34.66
N PRO A 230 2.69 -9.29 34.02
CA PRO A 230 4.04 -8.81 34.27
C PRO A 230 4.13 -7.30 33.96
N GLY A 231 4.47 -6.49 34.97
CA GLY A 231 4.68 -5.04 34.83
C GLY A 231 3.65 -4.14 35.52
N TYR A 232 2.57 -4.67 36.09
CA TYR A 232 1.69 -3.91 36.99
C TYR A 232 2.04 -4.24 38.46
N ARG A 233 2.91 -3.41 39.05
CA ARG A 233 3.12 -3.29 40.51
C ARG A 233 3.05 -1.82 40.88
#